data_AF-A0A7C9B2J5-F1
#
_entry.id   AF-A0A7C9B2J5-F1
#
_cell.length_a   1.000
_cell.length_b   1.000
_cell.length_c   1.000
_cell.angle_alpha   90.00
_cell.angle_beta   90.00
_cell.angle_gamma   90.00
#
_symmetry.space_group_name_H-M   'P 1'
#
loop_
_entity.id
_entity.type
_entity.pdbx_description
1 polymer ?
#
loop_
_entity_poly.entity_id
_entity_poly.type
_entity_poly.pdbx_seq_one_letter_code
_entity_poly.pdbx_strand_id
1 'polypeptide(L)'
;AWDVGTGSGQAIPPLAKMFEKVIGTDTSTKQLELAPKLPNVTYFLTPPTMSIDEVQQTTSISESSLDLVTVAEALHWLQFLRPSEMGPEEAQWAHRGLVLYPYARGQR
;
A
#
# COMPACT_ATOMS: atom_id res chain seq x y z
N ALA A 1 -7.80 -4.56 3.42
CA ALA A 1 -6.70 -4.35 2.44
C ALA A 1 -6.16 -2.91 2.53
N TRP A 2 -4.89 -2.71 2.18
CA TRP A 2 -4.23 -1.40 2.13
C TRP A 2 -3.52 -1.20 0.78
N ASP A 3 -3.87 -0.13 0.06
CA ASP A 3 -3.22 0.30 -1.19
C ASP A 3 -2.32 1.51 -0.94
N VAL A 4 -1.02 1.33 -1.11
CA VAL A 4 0.04 2.32 -0.86
C VAL A 4 0.40 3.04 -2.15
N GLY A 5 0.42 4.37 -2.11
CA GLY A 5 0.55 5.19 -3.32
C GLY A 5 -0.67 5.00 -4.21
N THR A 6 -1.86 5.07 -3.62
CA THR A 6 -3.12 4.75 -4.28
C THR A 6 -3.47 5.70 -5.42
N GLY A 7 -2.82 6.86 -5.51
CA GLY A 7 -3.09 7.88 -6.51
C GLY A 7 -4.55 8.33 -6.45
N SER A 8 -5.16 8.44 -7.62
CA SER A 8 -6.60 8.70 -7.78
C SER A 8 -7.45 7.43 -7.63
N GLY A 9 -6.92 6.38 -7.01
CA GLY A 9 -7.64 5.19 -6.60
C GLY A 9 -7.92 4.18 -7.73
N GLN A 10 -7.03 4.05 -8.72
CA GLN A 10 -7.16 3.13 -9.85
C GLN A 10 -7.41 1.68 -9.39
N ALA A 11 -6.73 1.26 -8.32
CA ALA A 11 -6.86 -0.08 -7.75
C ALA A 11 -7.99 -0.22 -6.72
N ILE A 12 -8.63 0.87 -6.30
CA ILE A 12 -9.61 0.87 -5.20
C ILE A 12 -10.90 0.13 -5.55
N PRO A 13 -11.57 0.35 -6.72
CA PRO A 13 -12.83 -0.32 -7.01
C PRO A 13 -12.79 -1.86 -6.96
N PRO A 14 -11.78 -2.55 -7.53
CA PRO A 14 -11.70 -4.01 -7.37
C PRO A 14 -11.39 -4.42 -5.92
N LEU A 15 -10.54 -3.69 -5.19
CA LEU A 15 -10.27 -3.97 -3.78
C LEU A 15 -11.52 -3.82 -2.91
N ALA A 16 -12.31 -2.76 -3.11
CA ALA A 16 -13.53 -2.48 -2.36
C ALA A 16 -14.63 -3.53 -2.58
N LYS A 17 -14.57 -4.29 -3.68
CA LYS A 17 -15.48 -5.42 -3.93
C LYS A 17 -15.04 -6.70 -3.21
N MET A 18 -13.75 -6.85 -2.91
CA MET A 18 -13.18 -8.07 -2.33
C MET A 18 -13.01 -7.99 -0.81
N PHE A 19 -12.83 -6.79 -0.26
CA PHE A 19 -12.50 -6.59 1.16
C PHE A 19 -13.54 -5.74 1.88
N GLU A 20 -13.80 -6.09 3.15
CA GLU A 20 -14.74 -5.37 4.01
C GLU A 20 -14.30 -3.95 4.32
N LYS A 21 -12.98 -3.72 4.43
CA LYS A 21 -12.38 -2.40 4.64
C LYS A 21 -11.16 -2.23 3.75
N VAL A 22 -11.09 -1.09 3.07
CA VAL A 22 -9.97 -0.71 2.21
C VAL A 22 -9.41 0.61 2.68
N ILE A 23 -8.09 0.66 2.82
CA ILE A 23 -7.34 1.87 3.14
C ILE A 23 -6.55 2.24 1.89
N GLY A 24 -6.64 3.49 1.44
CA GLY A 24 -5.78 4.04 0.39
C GLY A 24 -4.88 5.13 0.97
N THR A 25 -3.58 5.08 0.74
CA THR A 25 -2.66 6.14 1.17
C THR A 25 -1.92 6.73 0.00
N ASP A 26 -1.75 8.05 0.01
CA ASP A 26 -0.94 8.75 -0.98
C ASP A 26 -0.23 9.96 -0.36
N THR A 27 0.81 10.45 -1.02
CA THR A 27 1.54 11.67 -0.63
C THR A 27 0.89 12.95 -1.18
N SER A 28 -0.05 12.81 -2.12
CA SER A 28 -0.67 13.91 -2.84
C SER A 28 -2.15 14.06 -2.48
N THR A 29 -2.49 15.14 -1.76
CA THR A 29 -3.89 15.49 -1.48
C THR A 29 -4.72 15.61 -2.75
N LYS A 30 -4.13 16.16 -3.82
CA LYS A 30 -4.82 16.33 -5.12
C LYS A 30 -5.21 14.98 -5.75
N GLN A 31 -4.39 13.94 -5.56
CA GLN A 31 -4.71 12.60 -6.04
C GLN A 31 -5.87 12.01 -5.22
N LEU A 32 -5.79 12.11 -3.89
CA LEU A 32 -6.83 11.61 -2.98
C LEU A 32 -8.20 12.30 -3.19
N GLU A 33 -8.21 13.58 -3.53
CA GLU A 33 -9.43 14.33 -3.85
C GLU A 33 -10.16 13.77 -5.09
N LEU A 34 -9.42 13.20 -6.04
CA LEU A 34 -9.96 12.58 -7.26
C LEU A 34 -10.37 11.13 -7.05
N ALA A 35 -10.01 10.53 -5.91
CA ALA A 35 -10.26 9.12 -5.66
C ALA A 35 -11.74 8.81 -5.43
N PRO A 36 -12.23 7.63 -5.84
CA PRO A 36 -13.63 7.26 -5.73
C PRO A 36 -14.07 7.16 -4.27
N LYS A 37 -15.20 7.79 -3.94
CA LYS A 37 -15.81 7.72 -2.59
C LYS A 37 -16.69 6.48 -2.50
N LEU A 38 -16.16 5.42 -1.92
CA LEU A 38 -16.87 4.15 -1.69
C LEU A 38 -17.12 3.97 -0.18
N PRO A 39 -18.23 3.32 0.21
CA PRO A 39 -18.66 3.27 1.62
C PRO A 39 -17.69 2.56 2.56
N ASN A 40 -16.85 1.67 2.02
CA ASN A 40 -15.87 0.88 2.77
C ASN A 40 -14.41 1.30 2.52
N VAL A 41 -14.19 2.49 1.93
CA VAL A 41 -12.85 2.99 1.64
C VAL A 41 -12.56 4.23 2.46
N THR A 42 -11.37 4.29 3.06
CA THR A 42 -10.86 5.49 3.72
C THR A 42 -9.50 5.85 3.16
N TYR A 43 -9.30 7.15 2.86
CA TYR A 43 -8.06 7.67 2.31
C TYR A 43 -7.31 8.49 3.35
N PHE A 44 -5.98 8.34 3.38
CA PHE A 44 -5.11 9.13 4.25
C PHE A 44 -3.95 9.74 3.47
N LEU A 45 -3.67 11.01 3.77
CA LEU A 45 -2.43 11.66 3.33
C LEU A 45 -1.28 11.15 4.20
N THR A 46 -0.28 10.54 3.58
CA THR A 46 0.92 10.03 4.26
C THR A 46 2.16 10.63 3.60
N PRO A 47 2.60 11.85 4.02
CA PRO A 47 3.80 12.47 3.49
C PRO A 47 5.05 11.62 3.76
N PRO A 48 6.10 11.70 2.92
CA PRO A 48 7.32 10.91 3.09
C PRO A 48 8.12 11.24 4.37
N THR A 49 7.77 12.33 5.06
CA THR A 49 8.38 12.71 6.34
C THR A 49 7.78 11.98 7.54
N MET A 50 6.68 11.24 7.34
CA MET A 50 5.97 10.52 8.40
C MET A 50 6.73 9.22 8.74
N SER A 51 6.92 8.96 10.02
CA SER A 51 7.46 7.69 10.53
C SER A 51 6.46 6.55 10.36
N ILE A 52 6.94 5.30 10.43
CA ILE A 52 6.06 4.13 10.31
C ILE A 52 4.99 4.09 11.41
N ASP A 53 5.35 4.48 12.64
CA ASP A 53 4.43 4.52 13.79
C ASP A 53 3.33 5.56 13.58
N GLU A 54 3.67 6.72 13.02
CA GLU A 54 2.70 7.77 12.69
C GLU A 54 1.75 7.32 11.56
N VAL A 55 2.27 6.60 10.56
CA VAL A 55 1.42 6.02 9.49
C VAL A 55 0.45 5.00 10.09
N GLN A 56 0.93 4.08 10.94
CA GLN A 56 0.09 3.07 11.59
C GLN A 56 -1.00 3.69 12.45
N GLN A 57 -0.65 4.69 13.27
CA GLN A 57 -1.62 5.41 14.11
C GLN A 57 -2.66 6.15 13.27
N THR A 58 -2.23 6.89 12.24
CA THR A 58 -3.11 7.69 11.39
C THR A 58 -4.10 6.82 10.62
N THR A 59 -3.62 5.71 10.06
CA THR A 59 -4.44 4.77 9.27
C THR A 59 -5.24 3.78 10.13
N SER A 60 -4.96 3.73 11.44
CA SER A 60 -5.45 2.71 12.36
C SER A 60 -5.11 1.29 11.89
N ILE A 61 -3.95 1.13 11.26
CA ILE A 61 -3.40 -0.17 10.88
C ILE A 61 -2.57 -0.67 12.06
N SER A 62 -2.97 -1.81 12.62
CA SER A 62 -2.19 -2.51 13.64
C SER A 62 -1.40 -3.67 13.03
N GLU A 63 -0.42 -4.19 13.76
CA GLU A 63 0.26 -5.43 13.38
C GLU A 63 -0.75 -6.55 13.12
N SER A 64 -0.50 -7.35 12.08
CA SER A 64 -1.32 -8.50 11.68
C SER A 64 -2.81 -8.20 11.41
N SER A 65 -3.17 -6.93 11.11
CA SER A 65 -4.56 -6.52 10.82
C SER A 65 -4.93 -6.45 9.33
N LEU A 66 -3.95 -6.65 8.44
CA LEU A 66 -4.14 -6.53 7.00
C LEU A 66 -4.08 -7.90 6.32
N ASP A 67 -5.11 -8.19 5.53
CA ASP A 67 -5.15 -9.37 4.66
C ASP A 67 -4.33 -9.18 3.38
N LEU A 68 -4.11 -7.93 2.97
CA LEU A 68 -3.45 -7.57 1.72
C LEU A 68 -2.85 -6.15 1.79
N VAL A 69 -1.60 -6.02 1.33
CA VAL A 69 -0.95 -4.74 1.01
C VAL A 69 -0.66 -4.71 -0.50
N THR A 70 -1.00 -3.63 -1.17
CA THR A 70 -0.72 -3.40 -2.59
C THR A 70 0.07 -2.13 -2.81
N VAL A 71 0.93 -2.14 -3.83
CA VAL A 71 1.51 -0.95 -4.47
C VAL A 71 1.21 -1.13 -5.95
N ALA A 72 0.11 -0.57 -6.44
CA ALA A 72 -0.39 -0.91 -7.79
C ALA A 72 0.40 -0.22 -8.91
N GLU A 73 0.42 1.12 -8.94
CA GLU A 73 1.13 1.87 -9.97
C GLU A 73 2.25 2.75 -9.40
N ALA A 74 2.34 2.87 -8.07
CA ALA A 74 3.31 3.74 -7.40
C ALA A 74 4.69 3.09 -7.19
N LEU A 75 4.90 1.87 -7.67
CA LEU A 75 6.15 1.13 -7.42
C LEU A 75 7.39 1.94 -7.88
N HIS A 76 7.27 2.66 -9.00
CA HIS A 76 8.35 3.48 -9.56
C HIS A 76 8.79 4.66 -8.68
N TRP A 77 8.01 5.04 -7.66
CA TRP A 77 8.38 6.08 -6.68
C TRP A 77 9.16 5.52 -5.49
N LEU A 78 9.13 4.21 -5.28
CA LEU A 78 9.81 3.58 -4.15
C LEU A 78 11.30 3.42 -4.47
N GLN A 79 12.14 3.82 -3.51
CA GLN A 79 13.56 3.51 -3.57
C GLN A 79 13.76 2.05 -3.19
N PHE A 80 13.97 1.21 -4.18
CA PHE A 80 14.41 -0.14 -3.95
C PHE A 80 15.92 -0.20 -3.74
N LEU A 81 16.33 -1.14 -2.90
CA LEU A 81 17.68 -1.68 -2.95
C LEU A 81 18.01 -2.03 -4.41
N ARG A 82 19.24 -1.78 -4.86
CA ARG A 82 19.66 -2.22 -6.20
C ARG A 82 19.44 -3.73 -6.30
N PRO A 83 19.20 -4.30 -7.49
CA PRO A 83 19.08 -5.75 -7.65
C PRO A 83 20.26 -6.54 -7.03
N SER A 84 21.46 -5.93 -6.98
CA SER A 84 22.65 -6.49 -6.32
C SER A 84 22.63 -6.50 -4.79
N GLU A 85 21.68 -5.78 -4.19
CA GLU A 85 21.48 -5.60 -2.75
C GLU A 85 20.23 -6.34 -2.26
N MET A 86 19.41 -6.87 -3.18
CA MET A 86 18.28 -7.75 -2.88
C MET A 86 18.73 -9.21 -2.78
N GLY A 87 18.12 -9.97 -1.87
CA GLY A 87 18.24 -11.42 -1.89
C GLY A 87 17.53 -12.03 -3.12
N PRO A 88 17.80 -13.31 -3.44
CA PRO A 88 17.24 -13.98 -4.61
C PRO A 88 15.71 -14.06 -4.62
N GLU A 89 15.11 -14.10 -3.43
CA GLU A 89 13.65 -14.15 -3.26
C GLU A 89 13.05 -12.76 -3.52
N GLU A 90 13.59 -11.70 -2.91
CA GLU A 90 13.13 -10.31 -3.06
C GLU A 90 13.18 -9.81 -4.52
N ALA A 91 14.22 -10.20 -5.26
CA ALA A 91 14.39 -9.82 -6.66
C ALA A 91 13.32 -10.40 -7.59
N GLN A 92 12.71 -11.54 -7.24
CA GLN A 92 11.67 -12.19 -8.06
C GLN A 92 10.36 -11.39 -8.09
N TRP A 93 10.07 -10.61 -7.05
CA TRP A 93 8.80 -9.89 -6.88
C TRP A 93 8.77 -8.51 -7.54
N ALA A 94 9.92 -7.95 -7.92
CA ALA A 94 10.02 -6.63 -8.56
C ALA A 94 9.63 -6.64 -10.05
N HIS A 95 9.68 -7.79 -10.71
CA HIS A 95 9.31 -7.93 -12.12
C HIS A 95 7.78 -8.11 -12.26
N ARG A 96 7.04 -7.00 -12.35
CA ARG A 96 5.67 -6.81 -12.94
C ARG A 96 4.76 -5.85 -12.15
N GLY A 97 5.30 -4.82 -11.51
CA GLY A 97 4.51 -3.67 -11.04
C GLY A 97 3.52 -3.96 -9.90
N LEU A 98 3.40 -5.20 -9.44
CA LEU A 98 2.57 -5.58 -8.31
C LEU A 98 3.46 -6.30 -7.31
N VAL A 99 3.89 -5.58 -6.27
CA VAL A 99 4.50 -6.22 -5.10
C VAL A 99 3.35 -6.63 -4.17
N LEU A 100 3.00 -7.91 -4.20
CA LEU A 100 2.19 -8.53 -3.17
C LEU A 100 3.16 -8.98 -2.08
N TYR A 101 3.18 -8.28 -0.94
CA TYR A 101 3.74 -8.85 0.28
C TYR A 101 2.63 -9.71 0.92
N PRO A 102 2.68 -11.05 0.84
CA PRO A 102 2.00 -11.84 1.86
C PRO A 102 2.68 -11.52 3.18
N TYR A 103 1.97 -10.92 4.13
CA TYR A 103 2.47 -10.81 5.50
C TYR A 103 2.59 -12.23 6.05
N ALA A 104 3.80 -12.80 5.98
CA ALA A 104 4.06 -14.14 6.47
C ALA A 104 3.92 -14.13 7.99
N ARG A 105 2.98 -14.93 8.51
CA ARG A 105 2.96 -15.30 9.93
C ARG A 105 4.36 -15.73 10.34
N GLY A 106 4.79 -15.21 11.48
CA GLY A 106 6.14 -15.35 12.02
C GLY A 106 6.81 -16.68 11.71
N GLN A 107 8.03 -16.61 11.18
CA GLN A 107 8.99 -17.68 11.32
C GLN A 107 9.92 -17.31 12.47
N ARG A 108 9.69 -18.00 13.60
CA ARG A 108 10.55 -18.31 14.75
C ARG A 108 11.59 -17.27 15.19
#